data_AF-A0A1Y2V6Q3-F1
#
_entry.id   AF-A0A1Y2V6Q3-F1
#
_cell.length_a   1.000
_cell.length_b   1.000
_cell.length_c   1.000
_cell.angle_alpha   90.00
_cell.angle_beta   90.00
_cell.angle_gamma   90.00
#
_symmetry.space_group_name_H-M   'P 1'
#
loop_
_entity.id
_entity.type
_entity.pdbx_description
1 polymer ?
#
loop_
_entity_poly.entity_id
_entity_poly.type
_entity_poly.pdbx_seq_one_letter_code
_entity_poly.pdbx_strand_id
1 'polypeptide(L)'
;MSVHRPTMMQIHQVGFGLWQLVCVIARRWPLLQPIQGLMLRFTARFDRASTPWATLRELLGDDCGQELKALIRARSDPFPDVPCPGDSGVMAALTDVPMMYCPKQDIGLLSLGWERYIWAVDLRRNIIRAIDVTRVYFDADLEWKLKAVDEDEEDIIIPCDTSRDLKWVLEYLNKEG
;
A
#
# COMPACT_ATOMS: atom_id res chain seq x y z
N MET A 1 5.13 30.26 -15.92
CA MET A 1 5.51 28.91 -15.45
C MET A 1 5.16 28.82 -13.98
N SER A 2 4.14 28.05 -13.62
CA SER A 2 3.75 27.85 -12.21
C SER A 2 4.73 26.87 -11.59
N VAL A 3 5.46 27.29 -10.55
CA VAL A 3 6.30 26.38 -9.76
C VAL A 3 5.36 25.54 -8.91
N HIS A 4 5.09 24.31 -9.37
CA HIS A 4 4.27 23.36 -8.62
C HIS A 4 5.01 22.99 -7.33
N ARG A 5 4.54 23.50 -6.18
CA ARG A 5 5.11 23.12 -4.88
C ARG A 5 4.63 21.71 -4.56
N PRO A 6 5.54 20.79 -4.17
CA PRO A 6 5.15 19.44 -3.82
C PRO A 6 4.21 19.47 -2.61
N THR A 7 3.14 18.69 -2.67
CA THR A 7 2.22 18.54 -1.54
C THR A 7 2.93 17.82 -0.39
N MET A 8 2.44 18.02 0.84
CA MET A 8 2.99 17.34 2.01
C MET A 8 3.00 15.81 1.82
N MET A 9 1.95 15.25 1.20
CA MET A 9 1.86 13.84 0.79
C MET A 9 3.04 13.42 -0.10
N GLN A 10 3.34 14.18 -1.16
CA GLN A 10 4.44 13.86 -2.09
C GLN A 10 5.80 13.85 -1.39
N ILE A 11 6.04 14.80 -0.48
CA ILE A 11 7.28 14.85 0.32
C ILE A 11 7.39 13.60 1.21
N HIS A 12 6.30 13.20 1.86
CA HIS A 12 6.29 12.00 2.70
C HIS A 12 6.44 10.72 1.87
N GLN A 13 5.85 10.63 0.67
CA GLN A 13 5.98 9.49 -0.22
C GLN A 13 7.42 9.30 -0.71
N VAL A 14 8.10 10.37 -1.09
CA VAL A 14 9.53 10.32 -1.44
C VAL A 14 10.35 9.87 -0.23
N GLY A 15 10.09 10.44 0.95
CA GLY A 15 10.75 10.03 2.18
C GLY A 15 10.53 8.55 2.52
N PHE A 16 9.33 8.04 2.27
CA PHE A 16 8.98 6.64 2.54
C PHE A 16 9.66 5.68 1.55
N GLY A 17 9.70 6.04 0.26
CA GLY A 17 10.45 5.28 -0.74
C GLY A 17 11.96 5.24 -0.44
N LEU A 18 12.53 6.34 0.05
CA LEU A 18 13.92 6.37 0.50
C LEU A 18 14.16 5.46 1.71
N TRP A 19 13.23 5.44 2.67
CA TRP A 19 13.29 4.49 3.79
C TRP A 19 13.26 3.04 3.30
N GLN A 20 12.36 2.68 2.39
CA GLN A 20 12.31 1.33 1.81
C GLN A 20 13.63 0.95 1.14
N LEU A 21 14.21 1.85 0.34
CA LEU A 21 15.51 1.63 -0.30
C LEU A 21 16.62 1.42 0.74
N VAL A 22 16.66 2.24 1.79
CA VAL A 22 17.63 2.12 2.87
C VAL A 22 17.49 0.78 3.60
N CYS A 23 16.27 0.32 3.87
CA CYS A 23 16.02 -1.00 4.48
C CYS A 23 16.56 -2.13 3.60
N VAL A 24 16.32 -2.09 2.29
CA VAL A 24 16.84 -3.09 1.34
C VAL A 24 18.37 -3.11 1.34
N ILE A 25 19.00 -1.93 1.30
CA ILE A 25 20.47 -1.81 1.35
C ILE A 25 21.01 -2.33 2.68
N ALA A 26 20.39 -1.96 3.81
CA ALA A 26 20.80 -2.37 5.15
C ALA A 26 20.78 -3.90 5.31
N ARG A 27 19.76 -4.57 4.75
CA ARG A 27 19.66 -6.03 4.76
C ARG A 27 20.76 -6.71 3.96
N ARG A 28 21.14 -6.12 2.81
CA ARG A 28 22.19 -6.66 1.95
C ARG A 28 23.61 -6.37 2.48
N TRP A 29 23.80 -5.27 3.22
CA TRP A 29 25.07 -4.86 3.79
C TRP A 29 24.93 -4.44 5.26
N PRO A 30 24.70 -5.38 6.18
CA PRO A 30 24.33 -5.08 7.57
C PRO A 30 25.44 -4.36 8.35
N LEU A 31 26.71 -4.55 7.97
CA LEU A 31 27.87 -3.99 8.66
C LEU A 31 28.17 -2.53 8.28
N LEU A 32 27.44 -1.95 7.32
CA LEU A 32 27.70 -0.59 6.86
C LEU A 32 27.03 0.43 7.80
N GLN A 33 27.78 0.85 8.83
CA GLN A 33 27.33 1.77 9.89
C GLN A 33 26.58 3.02 9.39
N PRO A 34 26.99 3.70 8.30
CA PRO A 34 26.23 4.84 7.78
C PRO A 34 24.79 4.50 7.38
N ILE A 35 24.56 3.31 6.82
CA ILE A 35 23.24 2.85 6.36
C ILE A 35 22.35 2.49 7.56
N GLN A 36 22.92 1.86 8.59
CA GLN A 36 22.21 1.61 9.85
C GLN A 36 21.76 2.92 10.52
N GLY A 37 22.65 3.92 10.55
CA GLY A 37 22.31 5.25 11.08
C GLY A 37 21.21 5.95 10.28
N LEU A 38 21.20 5.82 8.95
CA LEU A 38 20.12 6.33 8.10
C LEU A 38 18.80 5.61 8.34
N MET A 39 18.83 4.28 8.44
CA MET A 39 17.65 3.45 8.69
C MET A 39 16.96 3.88 9.99
N LEU A 40 17.71 4.01 11.08
CA LEU A 40 17.18 4.45 12.38
C LEU A 40 16.54 5.85 12.32
N ARG A 41 17.15 6.80 11.60
CA ARG A 41 16.60 8.15 11.46
C ARG A 41 15.28 8.15 10.68
N PHE A 42 15.18 7.35 9.63
CA PHE A 42 13.96 7.22 8.86
C PHE A 42 12.87 6.50 9.68
N THR A 43 13.19 5.40 10.35
CA THR A 43 12.26 4.69 11.23
C THR A 43 11.70 5.63 12.30
N ALA A 44 12.56 6.35 13.03
CA ALA A 44 12.13 7.32 14.04
C ALA A 44 11.32 8.51 13.47
N ARG A 45 11.43 8.80 12.17
CA ARG A 45 10.62 9.82 11.49
C ARG A 45 9.21 9.32 11.20
N PHE A 46 9.08 8.04 10.84
CA PHE A 46 7.79 7.42 10.49
C PHE A 46 7.06 6.79 11.70
N ASP A 47 7.74 6.58 12.82
CA ASP A 47 7.14 6.13 14.10
C ASP A 47 6.34 7.20 14.86
N ARG A 48 6.28 8.43 14.33
CA ARG A 48 5.61 9.53 15.02
C ARG A 48 4.10 9.50 14.75
N ALA A 49 3.33 9.10 15.77
CA ALA A 49 1.86 9.08 15.84
C ALA A 49 1.16 8.20 14.76
N SER A 50 -0.12 7.90 15.00
CA SER A 50 -1.01 7.16 14.10
C SER A 50 -1.16 7.88 12.76
N THR A 51 -0.21 7.65 11.87
CA THR A 51 -0.19 8.15 10.50
C THR A 51 -0.18 6.95 9.55
N PRO A 52 -0.71 7.08 8.32
CA PRO A 52 -0.67 6.01 7.34
C PRO A 52 0.75 5.49 7.09
N TRP A 53 1.77 6.32 7.27
CA TRP A 53 3.17 5.94 7.11
C TRP A 53 3.67 5.01 8.22
N ALA A 54 3.24 5.26 9.47
CA ALA A 54 3.52 4.36 10.58
C ALA A 54 2.86 3.00 10.31
N THR A 55 1.60 2.99 9.91
CA THR A 55 0.87 1.76 9.58
C THR A 55 1.49 1.05 8.37
N LEU A 56 1.85 1.75 7.29
CA LEU A 56 2.57 1.14 6.17
C LEU A 56 3.91 0.55 6.59
N ARG A 57 4.64 1.22 7.48
CA ARG A 57 5.91 0.70 8.00
C ARG A 57 5.69 -0.60 8.77
N GLU A 58 4.69 -0.62 9.65
CA GLU A 58 4.29 -1.81 10.41
C GLU A 58 3.86 -2.95 9.48
N LEU A 59 3.04 -2.65 8.47
CA LEU A 59 2.59 -3.61 7.47
C LEU A 59 3.73 -4.18 6.62
N LEU A 60 4.74 -3.36 6.31
CA LEU A 60 5.91 -3.84 5.57
C LEU A 60 6.91 -4.58 6.44
N GLY A 61 6.82 -4.42 7.76
CA GLY A 61 7.73 -5.03 8.72
C GLY A 61 9.21 -4.79 8.41
N ASP A 62 10.05 -5.62 9.04
CA ASP A 62 11.48 -5.65 8.74
C ASP A 62 11.75 -6.32 7.39
N ASP A 63 10.74 -6.99 6.83
CA ASP A 63 10.87 -7.75 5.59
C ASP A 63 10.67 -6.97 4.29
N CYS A 64 10.36 -5.68 4.41
CA CYS A 64 10.04 -4.79 3.31
C CYS A 64 8.82 -5.27 2.49
N GLY A 65 7.86 -5.91 3.16
CA GLY A 65 6.57 -6.31 2.64
C GLY A 65 6.55 -7.63 1.87
N GLN A 66 7.50 -8.54 2.13
CA GLN A 66 7.46 -9.88 1.52
C GLN A 66 6.30 -10.69 2.11
N GLU A 67 6.17 -10.67 3.44
CA GLU A 67 5.07 -11.27 4.17
C GLU A 67 3.75 -10.59 3.82
N LEU A 68 3.70 -9.26 3.81
CA LEU A 68 2.52 -8.51 3.35
C LEU A 68 2.04 -8.98 1.97
N LYS A 69 2.95 -9.19 1.02
CA LYS A 69 2.61 -9.72 -0.32
C LYS A 69 2.05 -11.14 -0.24
N ALA A 70 2.70 -12.02 0.54
CA ALA A 70 2.24 -13.38 0.73
C ALA A 70 0.83 -13.40 1.35
N LEU A 71 0.58 -12.56 2.35
CA LEU A 71 -0.71 -12.44 3.04
C LEU A 71 -1.80 -11.84 2.15
N ILE A 72 -1.48 -10.82 1.35
CA ILE A 72 -2.45 -10.26 0.39
C ILE A 72 -2.87 -11.31 -0.63
N ARG A 73 -1.91 -12.09 -1.16
CA ARG A 73 -2.19 -13.20 -2.08
C ARG A 73 -2.94 -14.34 -1.40
N ALA A 74 -2.58 -14.71 -0.17
CA ALA A 74 -3.24 -15.78 0.59
C ALA A 74 -4.67 -15.43 0.99
N ARG A 75 -4.97 -14.15 1.30
CA ARG A 75 -6.35 -13.69 1.53
C ARG A 75 -7.24 -13.78 0.28
N SER A 76 -6.64 -13.94 -0.90
CA SER A 76 -7.33 -14.22 -2.16
C SER A 76 -7.42 -15.71 -2.49
N ASP A 77 -6.75 -16.56 -1.72
CA ASP A 77 -6.61 -17.98 -2.02
C ASP A 77 -7.84 -18.78 -1.51
N PRO A 78 -8.56 -19.50 -2.39
CA PRO A 78 -9.54 -20.51 -1.98
C PRO A 78 -8.92 -21.74 -1.30
N PHE A 79 -7.58 -21.82 -1.17
CA PHE A 79 -6.89 -22.95 -0.53
C PHE A 79 -6.40 -22.62 0.90
N PRO A 80 -7.15 -23.02 1.95
CA PRO A 80 -6.86 -22.69 3.35
C PRO A 80 -5.65 -23.41 3.98
N ASP A 81 -4.94 -24.26 3.22
CA ASP A 81 -3.95 -25.20 3.78
C ASP A 81 -2.48 -24.84 3.47
N VAL A 82 -2.21 -23.68 2.86
CA VAL A 82 -0.83 -23.19 2.67
C VAL A 82 -0.42 -22.39 3.91
N PRO A 83 0.56 -22.85 4.71
CA PRO A 83 0.98 -22.14 5.92
C PRO A 83 1.58 -20.77 5.56
N CYS A 84 0.98 -19.70 6.08
CA CYS A 84 1.52 -18.34 5.98
C CYS A 84 2.91 -18.28 6.65
N PRO A 85 3.92 -17.59 6.07
CA PRO A 85 5.12 -17.23 6.81
C PRO A 85 4.71 -16.24 7.90
N GLY A 86 4.97 -16.56 9.16
CA GLY A 86 4.50 -15.78 10.30
C GLY A 86 5.55 -14.82 10.85
N ASP A 87 5.29 -13.53 10.71
CA ASP A 87 5.50 -12.52 11.75
C ASP A 87 4.14 -12.08 12.32
N SER A 88 3.97 -12.27 13.62
CA SER A 88 2.72 -11.97 14.34
C SER A 88 2.29 -10.49 14.24
N GLY A 89 3.21 -9.58 13.93
CA GLY A 89 2.95 -8.14 13.85
C GLY A 89 2.20 -7.70 12.59
N VAL A 90 2.58 -8.22 11.41
CA VAL A 90 1.96 -7.85 10.12
C VAL A 90 0.52 -8.36 10.05
N MET A 91 0.28 -9.58 10.53
CA MET A 91 -1.07 -10.15 10.63
C MET A 91 -2.00 -9.34 11.56
N ALA A 92 -1.49 -8.88 12.70
CA ALA A 92 -2.25 -8.02 13.60
C ALA A 92 -2.59 -6.69 12.93
N ALA A 93 -1.60 -6.03 12.31
CA ALA A 93 -1.81 -4.78 11.58
C ALA A 93 -2.80 -4.92 10.40
N LEU A 94 -2.80 -6.04 9.69
CA LEU A 94 -3.74 -6.33 8.59
C LEU A 94 -5.15 -6.70 9.06
N THR A 95 -5.35 -7.03 10.33
CA THR A 95 -6.67 -7.34 10.87
C THR A 95 -7.52 -6.08 10.95
N ASP A 96 -6.91 -4.96 11.34
CA ASP A 96 -7.58 -3.68 11.53
C ASP A 96 -7.56 -2.77 10.29
N VAL A 97 -6.81 -3.16 9.25
CA VAL A 97 -6.72 -2.41 7.99
C VAL A 97 -7.69 -2.98 6.95
N PRO A 98 -8.72 -2.21 6.54
CA PRO A 98 -9.58 -2.60 5.44
C PRO A 98 -8.77 -2.73 4.14
N MET A 99 -8.90 -3.89 3.49
CA MET A 99 -8.13 -4.19 2.29
C MET A 99 -8.97 -4.87 1.20
N MET A 100 -8.55 -4.66 -0.04
CA MET A 100 -9.10 -5.30 -1.22
C MET A 100 -7.96 -5.76 -2.13
N TYR A 101 -8.08 -6.94 -2.72
CA TYR A 101 -7.09 -7.45 -3.66
C TYR A 101 -7.65 -7.42 -5.08
N CYS A 102 -6.89 -6.88 -6.02
CA CYS A 102 -7.23 -6.75 -7.44
C CYS A 102 -6.47 -7.82 -8.23
N PRO A 103 -7.04 -9.04 -8.42
CA PRO A 103 -6.31 -10.20 -8.93
C PRO A 103 -5.86 -10.04 -10.38
N LYS A 104 -6.59 -9.29 -11.21
CA LYS A 104 -6.23 -9.05 -12.63
C LYS A 104 -4.86 -8.38 -12.78
N GLN A 105 -4.43 -7.63 -11.78
CA GLN A 105 -3.21 -6.82 -11.82
C GLN A 105 -2.23 -7.15 -10.69
N ASP A 106 -2.59 -8.05 -9.77
CA ASP A 106 -1.78 -8.43 -8.59
C ASP A 106 -1.44 -7.18 -7.74
N ILE A 107 -2.50 -6.42 -7.40
CA ILE A 107 -2.44 -5.19 -6.60
C ILE A 107 -3.28 -5.35 -5.33
N GLY A 108 -2.72 -5.02 -4.17
CA GLY A 108 -3.48 -4.83 -2.92
C GLY A 108 -3.85 -3.37 -2.71
N LEU A 109 -5.10 -3.08 -2.40
CA LEU A 109 -5.60 -1.77 -2.00
C LEU A 109 -5.80 -1.74 -0.49
N LEU A 110 -5.21 -0.77 0.20
CA LEU A 110 -5.29 -0.61 1.66
C LEU A 110 -5.89 0.75 2.03
N SER A 111 -6.89 0.73 2.90
CA SER A 111 -7.49 1.94 3.49
C SER A 111 -6.87 2.21 4.85
N LEU A 112 -6.03 3.26 4.95
CA LEU A 112 -5.27 3.57 6.16
C LEU A 112 -5.79 4.80 6.91
N GLY A 113 -7.09 5.06 6.85
CA GLY A 113 -7.74 6.13 7.60
C GLY A 113 -7.50 7.56 7.08
N TRP A 114 -6.86 7.73 5.92
CA TRP A 114 -6.87 9.02 5.21
C TRP A 114 -8.04 9.08 4.27
N GLU A 115 -9.01 9.94 4.59
CA GLU A 115 -10.33 9.98 3.93
C GLU A 115 -10.27 10.10 2.41
N ARG A 116 -9.21 10.73 1.88
CA ARG A 116 -9.02 10.97 0.44
C ARG A 116 -8.09 9.98 -0.26
N TYR A 117 -7.42 9.07 0.46
CA TYR A 117 -6.37 8.23 -0.13
C TYR A 117 -6.52 6.76 0.19
N ILE A 118 -6.30 5.94 -0.84
CA ILE A 118 -6.07 4.50 -0.73
C ILE A 118 -4.64 4.19 -1.15
N TRP A 119 -4.03 3.20 -0.52
CA TRP A 119 -2.68 2.78 -0.83
C TRP A 119 -2.73 1.56 -1.74
N ALA A 120 -2.26 1.71 -2.96
CA ALA A 120 -2.04 0.60 -3.87
C ALA A 120 -0.65 0.03 -3.66
N VAL A 121 -0.60 -1.25 -3.30
CA VAL A 121 0.59 -2.07 -3.19
C VAL A 121 0.66 -2.94 -4.44
N ASP A 122 1.49 -2.53 -5.40
CA ASP A 122 1.77 -3.31 -6.59
C ASP A 122 2.75 -4.43 -6.23
N LEU A 123 2.23 -5.66 -6.18
CA LEU A 123 2.97 -6.83 -5.73
C LEU A 123 3.94 -7.35 -6.81
N ARG A 124 3.74 -6.95 -8.08
CA ARG A 124 4.62 -7.30 -9.22
C ARG A 124 5.83 -6.38 -9.28
N ARG A 125 5.59 -5.07 -9.15
CA ARG A 125 6.61 -4.03 -9.24
C ARG A 125 7.27 -3.74 -7.90
N ASN A 126 6.71 -4.23 -6.79
CA ASN A 126 7.14 -3.96 -5.42
C ASN A 126 7.06 -2.46 -5.08
N ILE A 127 6.00 -1.80 -5.54
CA ILE A 127 5.78 -0.36 -5.39
C ILE A 127 4.57 -0.12 -4.50
N ILE A 128 4.63 0.94 -3.69
CA ILE A 128 3.49 1.43 -2.92
C ILE A 128 3.20 2.86 -3.33
N ARG A 129 1.94 3.13 -3.70
CA ARG A 129 1.50 4.46 -4.12
C ARG A 129 0.21 4.86 -3.42
N ALA A 130 0.13 6.11 -3.01
CA ALA A 130 -1.12 6.71 -2.59
C ALA A 130 -1.93 7.08 -3.84
N ILE A 131 -3.20 6.70 -3.87
CA ILE A 131 -4.15 7.01 -4.93
C ILE A 131 -5.27 7.84 -4.33
N ASP A 132 -5.53 8.99 -4.93
CA ASP A 132 -6.66 9.86 -4.56
C ASP A 132 -7.98 9.15 -4.95
N VAL A 133 -8.89 8.97 -3.98
CA VAL A 133 -10.17 8.27 -4.19
C VAL A 133 -11.08 9.00 -5.18
N THR A 134 -10.90 10.30 -5.41
CA THR A 134 -11.64 11.06 -6.44
C THR A 134 -11.35 10.58 -7.86
N ARG A 135 -10.34 9.71 -8.03
CA ARG A 135 -9.97 9.08 -9.30
C ARG A 135 -10.73 7.76 -9.53
N VAL A 136 -11.58 7.36 -8.59
CA VAL A 136 -12.48 6.22 -8.79
C VAL A 136 -13.54 6.59 -9.80
N TYR A 137 -13.81 5.69 -10.74
CA TYR A 137 -14.89 5.85 -11.70
C TYR A 137 -15.48 4.48 -12.04
N PHE A 138 -16.72 4.50 -12.52
CA PHE A 138 -17.40 3.32 -13.05
C PHE A 138 -17.44 3.44 -14.57
N ASP A 139 -16.92 2.44 -15.26
CA ASP A 139 -16.69 2.52 -16.69
C ASP A 139 -17.83 1.90 -17.53
N ALA A 140 -17.68 1.94 -18.85
CA ALA A 140 -18.68 1.41 -19.78
C ALA A 140 -18.77 -0.13 -19.77
N ASP A 141 -17.72 -0.81 -19.32
CA ASP A 141 -17.66 -2.28 -19.19
C ASP A 141 -18.28 -2.76 -17.86
N LEU A 142 -18.92 -1.85 -17.12
CA LEU A 142 -19.54 -2.08 -15.81
C LEU A 142 -18.51 -2.46 -14.72
N GLU A 143 -17.29 -1.94 -14.83
CA GLU A 143 -16.21 -2.16 -13.87
C GLU A 143 -15.92 -0.89 -13.05
N TRP A 144 -15.64 -1.07 -11.75
CA TRP A 144 -15.05 -0.02 -10.94
C TRP A 144 -13.54 0.07 -11.21
N LYS A 145 -13.04 1.27 -11.49
CA LYS A 145 -11.64 1.51 -11.82
C LYS A 145 -11.07 2.70 -11.03
N LEU A 146 -9.78 2.61 -10.69
CA LEU A 146 -9.00 3.76 -10.22
C LEU A 146 -8.11 4.24 -11.37
N LYS A 147 -8.33 5.48 -11.80
CA LYS A 147 -7.59 6.06 -12.92
C LYS A 147 -6.08 6.16 -12.63
N ALA A 148 -5.24 5.73 -13.56
CA ALA A 148 -3.78 5.78 -13.54
C ALA A 148 -3.22 7.19 -13.47
N VAL A 149 -2.20 7.41 -12.62
CA VAL A 149 -1.61 8.74 -12.40
C VAL A 149 -0.84 9.21 -13.62
N ASP A 150 -0.03 8.32 -14.17
CA ASP A 150 0.83 8.57 -15.32
C ASP A 150 0.27 7.90 -16.57
N GLU A 151 0.58 8.47 -17.75
CA GLU A 151 0.10 7.97 -19.04
C GLU A 151 0.61 6.55 -19.38
N ASP A 152 1.74 6.16 -18.79
CA ASP A 152 2.35 4.83 -18.96
C ASP A 152 1.81 3.78 -17.96
N GLU A 153 0.88 4.17 -17.09
CA GLU A 153 0.25 3.28 -16.12
C GLU A 153 -1.15 2.87 -16.57
N GLU A 154 -1.51 1.62 -16.29
CA GLU A 154 -2.87 1.13 -16.50
C GLU A 154 -3.77 1.47 -15.30
N ASP A 155 -5.04 1.72 -15.57
CA ASP A 155 -6.06 1.90 -14.54
C ASP A 155 -6.19 0.62 -13.70
N ILE A 156 -6.39 0.77 -12.38
CA ILE A 156 -6.58 -0.39 -11.50
C ILE A 156 -8.03 -0.84 -11.58
N ILE A 157 -8.26 -2.08 -11.99
CA ILE A 157 -9.56 -2.73 -12.04
C ILE A 157 -9.89 -3.29 -10.66
N ILE A 158 -10.99 -2.79 -10.09
CA ILE A 158 -11.43 -3.11 -8.74
C ILE A 158 -12.50 -4.21 -8.84
N PRO A 159 -12.32 -5.36 -8.16
CA PRO A 159 -13.34 -6.40 -8.18
C PRO A 159 -14.63 -5.90 -7.52
N CYS A 160 -15.77 -6.29 -8.09
CA CYS A 160 -17.09 -5.99 -7.54
C CYS A 160 -18.08 -7.16 -7.71
N ASP A 161 -17.56 -8.38 -7.87
CA ASP A 161 -18.36 -9.57 -8.20
C ASP A 161 -19.16 -10.09 -6.99
N THR A 162 -18.74 -9.76 -5.76
CA THR A 162 -19.39 -10.20 -4.54
C THR A 162 -19.97 -9.04 -3.73
N SER A 163 -20.96 -9.33 -2.88
CA SER A 163 -21.52 -8.35 -1.93
C SER A 163 -20.47 -7.80 -0.96
N ARG A 164 -19.42 -8.57 -0.66
CA ARG A 164 -18.29 -8.13 0.17
C ARG A 164 -17.47 -7.07 -0.57
N ASP A 165 -17.18 -7.30 -1.85
CA ASP A 165 -16.39 -6.39 -2.66
C ASP A 165 -17.13 -5.07 -2.87
N LEU A 166 -18.42 -5.14 -3.24
CA LEU A 166 -19.26 -3.97 -3.40
C LEU A 166 -19.35 -3.15 -2.10
N LYS A 167 -19.50 -3.82 -0.95
CA LYS A 167 -19.50 -3.14 0.36
C LYS A 167 -18.20 -2.38 0.60
N TRP A 168 -17.06 -3.00 0.33
CA TRP A 168 -15.75 -2.35 0.50
C TRP A 168 -15.60 -1.13 -0.43
N VAL A 169 -16.01 -1.24 -1.71
CA VAL A 169 -15.99 -0.12 -2.66
C VAL A 169 -16.82 1.06 -2.12
N LEU A 170 -18.04 0.78 -1.66
CA LEU A 170 -18.93 1.82 -1.13
C LEU A 170 -18.38 2.46 0.16
N GLU A 171 -17.77 1.69 1.04
CA GLU A 171 -17.24 2.18 2.33
C GLU A 171 -15.93 2.98 2.19
N TYR A 172 -15.07 2.61 1.23
CA TYR A 172 -13.70 3.12 1.17
C TYR A 172 -13.35 3.90 -0.09
N LEU A 173 -14.09 3.72 -1.18
CA LEU A 173 -13.86 4.45 -2.43
C LEU A 173 -14.94 5.48 -2.74
N ASN A 174 -16.20 5.20 -2.39
CA ASN A 174 -17.32 6.10 -2.63
C ASN A 174 -17.50 7.11 -1.49
N LYS A 175 -16.43 7.82 -1.13
CA LYS A 175 -16.50 8.94 -0.19
C LYS A 175 -16.77 10.20 -1.01
N GLU A 176 -18.03 10.63 -1.03
CA GLU A 176 -18.41 11.92 -1.64
C GLU A 176 -17.49 13.02 -1.09
N GLY A 177 -16.89 13.79 -1.99
CA GLY A 177 -16.09 14.98 -1.67
C GLY A 177 -16.96 16.21 -1.41
#